data_AF-A0A523NIU6-F1
#
_entry.id   AF-A0A523NIU6-F1
#
_cell.length_a   1.000
_cell.length_b   1.000
_cell.length_c   1.000
_cell.angle_alpha   90.00
_cell.angle_beta   90.00
_cell.angle_gamma   90.00
#
_symmetry.space_group_name_H-M   'P 1'
#
loop_
_entity.id
_entity.type
_entity.pdbx_description
1 polymer ?
#
loop_
_entity_poly.entity_id
_entity_poly.type
_entity_poly.pdbx_seq_one_letter_code
_entity_poly.pdbx_strand_id
1 'polypeptide(L)'
;MNFGEYLVGRNIIREQDRVRALEIQKTDQVALGQLALQSGLIDNKQLFRILSRQRKPDEKEKSFGRLAVEMQYLNLEQVETLLERQTHTNRLLGEILVSQGMVPQMELIKALKHFRSQNKKD
;
A
#
# COMPACT_ATOMS: atom_id res chain seq x y z
N MET A 1 -14.61 3.93 -11.16
CA MET A 1 -13.45 4.75 -11.59
C MET A 1 -12.68 5.17 -10.35
N ASN A 2 -11.42 4.79 -10.22
CA ASN A 2 -10.58 5.26 -9.11
C ASN A 2 -10.00 6.66 -9.40
N PHE A 3 -9.43 7.32 -8.39
CA PHE A 3 -8.93 8.68 -8.56
C PHE A 3 -7.74 8.77 -9.54
N GLY A 4 -6.89 7.74 -9.62
CA GLY A 4 -5.77 7.71 -10.57
C GLY A 4 -6.22 7.63 -12.03
N GLU A 5 -7.24 6.83 -12.32
CA GLU A 5 -7.91 6.76 -13.63
C GLU A 5 -8.56 8.10 -14.00
N TYR A 6 -9.21 8.75 -13.02
CA TYR A 6 -9.82 10.06 -13.21
C TYR A 6 -8.80 11.13 -13.63
N LEU A 7 -7.61 11.17 -12.99
CA LEU A 7 -6.56 12.13 -13.32
C LEU A 7 -6.07 11.95 -14.77
N VAL A 8 -5.89 10.70 -15.21
CA VAL A 8 -5.52 10.39 -16.59
C VAL A 8 -6.64 10.78 -17.57
N GLY A 9 -7.89 10.42 -17.27
CA GLY A 9 -9.04 10.75 -18.11
C GLY A 9 -9.30 12.26 -18.26
N ARG A 10 -8.78 13.08 -17.33
CA ARG A 10 -8.84 14.54 -17.39
C ARG A 10 -7.59 15.20 -17.98
N ASN A 11 -6.62 14.40 -18.46
CA ASN A 11 -5.31 14.86 -18.92
C ASN A 11 -4.52 15.69 -17.88
N ILE A 12 -4.79 15.47 -16.58
CA ILE A 12 -4.07 16.14 -15.47
C ILE A 12 -2.70 15.50 -15.28
N ILE A 13 -2.61 14.18 -15.50
CA ILE A 13 -1.36 13.42 -15.54
C ILE A 13 -1.37 12.53 -16.77
N ARG A 14 -0.18 12.12 -17.25
CA ARG A 14 -0.08 11.12 -18.31
C ARG A 14 -0.19 9.71 -17.72
N GLU A 15 -0.58 8.75 -18.55
CA GLU A 15 -0.59 7.34 -18.19
C GLU A 15 0.80 6.88 -17.67
N GLN A 16 1.87 7.33 -18.32
CA GLN A 16 3.24 7.03 -17.91
C GLN A 16 3.58 7.55 -16.50
N ASP A 17 3.07 8.73 -16.13
CA ASP A 17 3.28 9.31 -14.81
C ASP A 17 2.52 8.51 -13.75
N ARG A 18 1.31 8.05 -14.08
CA ARG A 18 0.53 7.15 -13.21
C ARG A 18 1.27 5.84 -12.98
N VAL A 19 1.76 5.20 -14.05
CA VAL A 19 2.51 3.93 -13.95
C VAL A 19 3.77 4.13 -13.11
N ARG A 20 4.56 5.17 -13.38
CA ARG A 20 5.77 5.46 -12.60
C ARG A 20 5.46 5.73 -11.12
N ALA A 21 4.40 6.47 -10.82
CA ALA A 21 3.99 6.73 -9.44
C ALA A 21 3.53 5.46 -8.71
N LEU A 22 2.84 4.54 -9.41
CA LEU A 22 2.46 3.23 -8.87
C LEU A 22 3.69 2.34 -8.60
N GLU A 23 4.69 2.37 -9.48
CA GLU A 23 5.96 1.66 -9.27
C GLU A 23 6.68 2.18 -8.03
N ILE A 24 6.81 3.50 -7.89
CA ILE A 24 7.40 4.14 -6.70
C ILE A 24 6.61 3.79 -5.44
N GLN A 25 5.27 3.83 -5.51
CA GLN A 25 4.41 3.50 -4.37
C GLN A 25 4.64 2.06 -3.91
N LYS A 26 4.84 1.15 -4.86
CA LYS A 26 5.09 -0.26 -4.59
C LYS A 26 6.48 -0.48 -3.99
N THR A 27 7.50 0.29 -4.39
CA THR A 27 8.85 0.19 -3.81
C THR A 27 8.95 0.82 -2.43
N ASP A 28 8.19 1.90 -2.18
CA ASP A 28 8.15 2.59 -0.88
C ASP A 28 7.24 1.87 0.14
N GLN A 29 6.50 0.84 -0.29
CA GLN A 29 5.58 0.11 0.58
C GLN A 29 6.32 -0.63 1.68
N VAL A 30 6.05 -0.25 2.94
CA VAL A 30 6.63 -0.94 4.09
C VAL A 30 6.04 -2.35 4.16
N ALA A 31 6.90 -3.36 4.25
CA ALA A 31 6.45 -4.76 4.32
C ALA A 31 5.74 -5.05 5.65
N LEU A 32 4.67 -5.86 5.60
CA LEU A 32 3.88 -6.22 6.79
C LEU A 32 4.74 -6.86 7.89
N GLY A 33 5.71 -7.71 7.52
CA GLY A 33 6.63 -8.32 8.47
C GLY A 33 7.59 -7.33 9.16
N GLN A 34 7.97 -6.25 8.47
CA GLN A 34 8.75 -5.17 9.09
C GLN A 34 7.90 -4.39 10.08
N LEU A 35 6.64 -4.11 9.76
CA LEU A 35 5.71 -3.47 10.70
C LEU A 35 5.46 -4.36 11.93
N ALA A 36 5.33 -5.67 11.74
CA ALA A 36 5.17 -6.62 12.84
C ALA A 36 6.39 -6.59 13.80
N LEU A 37 7.60 -6.57 13.24
CA LEU A 37 8.85 -6.46 14.00
C LEU A 37 8.95 -5.11 14.73
N GLN A 38 8.67 -3.99 14.05
CA GLN A 38 8.69 -2.65 14.64
C GLN A 38 7.62 -2.46 15.73
N SER A 39 6.51 -3.19 15.64
CA SER A 39 5.43 -3.18 16.64
C SER A 39 5.73 -4.10 17.83
N GLY A 40 6.84 -4.83 17.82
CA GLY A 40 7.20 -5.80 18.87
C GLY A 40 6.30 -7.03 18.92
N LEU A 41 5.45 -7.25 17.91
CA LEU A 41 4.52 -8.38 17.84
C LEU A 41 5.23 -9.68 17.47
N ILE A 42 6.34 -9.57 16.74
CA ILE A 42 7.24 -10.67 16.43
C ILE A 42 8.69 -10.26 16.66
N ASP A 43 9.57 -11.24 16.84
CA ASP A 43 11.02 -11.04 16.86
C ASP A 43 11.68 -11.38 15.51
N ASN A 44 12.99 -11.14 15.41
CA ASN A 44 13.77 -11.44 14.20
C ASN A 44 13.77 -12.94 13.84
N LYS A 45 13.72 -13.84 14.84
CA LYS A 45 13.72 -15.29 14.60
C LYS A 45 12.39 -15.73 14.00
N GLN A 46 11.28 -15.23 14.53
CA GLN A 46 9.93 -15.47 14.02
C GLN A 46 9.76 -14.89 12.61
N LEU A 47 10.23 -13.66 12.37
CA LEU A 47 10.24 -13.05 11.04
C LEU A 47 10.98 -13.94 10.03
N PHE A 48 12.19 -14.39 10.36
CA PHE A 48 12.96 -15.26 9.48
C PHE A 48 12.27 -16.60 9.21
N ARG A 49 11.61 -17.18 10.22
CA ARG A 49 10.86 -18.44 10.07
C ARG A 49 9.65 -18.28 9.14
N ILE A 50 8.87 -17.20 9.28
CA ILE A 50 7.74 -16.92 8.40
C ILE A 50 8.21 -16.74 6.96
N LEU A 51 9.23 -15.90 6.74
CA LEU A 51 9.77 -15.64 5.40
C LEU A 51 10.38 -16.89 4.75
N SER A 52 11.02 -17.75 5.56
CA SER A 52 11.54 -19.03 5.07
C SER A 52 10.43 -19.98 4.66
N ARG A 53 9.32 -20.00 5.40
CA ARG A 53 8.12 -20.77 5.03
C ARG A 53 7.47 -20.22 3.76
N GLN A 54 7.34 -18.91 3.63
CA GLN A 54 6.75 -18.26 2.45
C GLN A 54 7.52 -18.52 1.15
N ARG A 55 8.83 -18.75 1.23
CA ARG A 55 9.67 -19.09 0.07
C ARG A 55 9.50 -20.53 -0.41
N LYS A 56 8.85 -21.40 0.36
CA LYS A 56 8.67 -22.79 -0.05
C LYS A 56 7.68 -22.88 -1.24
N PRO A 57 7.91 -23.75 -2.23
CA PRO A 57 7.06 -23.83 -3.42
C PRO A 57 5.58 -24.07 -3.13
N ASP A 58 5.28 -24.88 -2.11
CA ASP A 58 3.94 -25.24 -1.64
C ASP A 58 3.22 -24.10 -0.90
N GLU A 59 3.95 -23.10 -0.41
CA GLU A 59 3.43 -22.01 0.42
C GLU A 59 3.53 -20.64 -0.30
N LYS A 60 3.98 -20.61 -1.55
CA LYS A 60 4.27 -19.37 -2.30
C LYS A 60 3.04 -18.48 -2.52
N GLU A 61 1.84 -19.08 -2.54
CA GLU A 61 0.57 -18.36 -2.68
C GLU A 61 0.09 -17.77 -1.35
N LYS A 62 0.64 -18.18 -0.21
CA LYS A 62 0.23 -17.67 1.10
C LYS A 62 0.89 -16.34 1.42
N SER A 63 0.06 -15.40 1.89
CA SER A 63 0.54 -14.11 2.36
C SER A 63 1.30 -14.26 3.69
N PHE A 64 2.15 -13.26 3.97
CA PHE A 64 2.89 -13.19 5.24
C PHE A 64 1.96 -13.29 6.45
N GLY A 65 0.87 -12.51 6.45
CA GLY A 65 -0.11 -12.48 7.54
C GLY A 65 -0.77 -13.84 7.76
N ARG A 66 -1.18 -14.53 6.68
CA ARG A 66 -1.76 -15.87 6.77
C ARG A 66 -0.78 -16.87 7.40
N LEU A 67 0.47 -16.88 6.93
CA LEU A 67 1.50 -17.77 7.48
C LEU A 67 1.82 -17.46 8.94
N ALA A 68 1.88 -16.18 9.32
CA ALA A 68 2.10 -15.77 10.69
C ALA A 68 1.00 -16.28 11.65
N VAL A 69 -0.25 -16.28 11.18
CA VAL A 69 -1.40 -16.85 11.92
C VAL A 69 -1.35 -18.37 11.98
N GLU A 70 -1.10 -19.05 10.85
CA GLU A 70 -0.94 -20.50 10.81
C GLU A 70 0.23 -21.00 11.70
N MET A 71 1.24 -20.15 11.91
CA MET A 71 2.39 -20.43 12.78
C MET A 71 2.19 -19.98 14.23
N GLN A 72 1.02 -19.45 14.58
CA GLN A 72 0.69 -18.93 15.91
C GLN A 72 1.64 -17.81 16.40
N TYR A 73 2.29 -17.10 15.48
CA TYR A 73 3.12 -15.93 15.80
C TYR A 73 2.30 -14.64 15.84
N LEU A 74 1.21 -14.58 15.07
CA LEU A 74 0.23 -13.51 15.13
C LEU A 74 -1.17 -14.11 15.21
N ASN A 75 -2.14 -13.35 15.68
CA ASN A 75 -3.56 -13.65 15.50
C ASN A 75 -4.16 -12.78 14.38
N LEU A 76 -5.43 -13.02 14.02
CA LEU A 76 -6.11 -12.28 12.94
C LEU A 76 -6.21 -10.78 13.24
N GLU A 77 -6.58 -10.42 14.47
CA GLU A 77 -6.71 -9.01 14.91
C GLU A 77 -5.39 -8.24 14.81
N GLN A 78 -4.27 -8.87 15.17
CA GLN A 78 -2.94 -8.29 15.02
C GLN A 78 -2.56 -8.10 13.54
N VAL A 79 -2.92 -9.06 12.67
CA VAL A 79 -2.70 -8.92 11.23
C VAL A 79 -3.54 -7.78 10.66
N GLU A 80 -4.81 -7.67 11.05
CA GLU A 80 -5.70 -6.59 10.65
C GLU A 80 -5.17 -5.23 11.10
N THR A 81 -4.76 -5.10 12.36
CA THR A 81 -4.13 -3.89 12.91
C THR A 81 -2.87 -3.52 12.13
N LEU A 82 -2.04 -4.49 11.76
CA LEU A 82 -0.84 -4.25 10.96
C LEU A 82 -1.18 -3.81 9.52
N LEU A 83 -2.23 -4.37 8.91
CA LEU A 83 -2.70 -3.98 7.58
C LEU A 83 -3.24 -2.55 7.60
N GLU A 84 -4.03 -2.18 8.61
CA GLU A 84 -4.47 -0.80 8.80
C GLU A 84 -3.29 0.13 8.99
N ARG A 85 -2.31 -0.22 9.82
CA ARG A 85 -1.10 0.59 9.97
C ARG A 85 -0.34 0.72 8.64
N GLN A 86 -0.25 -0.36 7.87
CA GLN A 86 0.42 -0.38 6.57
C GLN A 86 -0.25 0.58 5.57
N THR A 87 -1.59 0.62 5.51
CA THR A 87 -2.30 1.53 4.62
C THR A 87 -2.08 3.00 4.98
N HIS A 88 -1.95 3.32 6.27
CA HIS A 88 -1.66 4.68 6.75
C HIS A 88 -0.18 5.07 6.61
N THR A 89 0.73 4.09 6.62
CA THR A 89 2.18 4.34 6.54
C THR A 89 2.65 4.50 5.10
N ASN A 90 2.04 3.77 4.16
CA ASN A 90 2.42 3.84 2.76
C ASN A 90 2.01 5.19 2.16
N ARG A 91 2.95 5.81 1.46
CA ARG A 91 2.72 7.06 0.75
C ARG A 91 1.56 6.90 -0.21
N LEU A 92 0.67 7.89 -0.23
CA LEU A 92 -0.47 7.87 -1.15
C LEU A 92 0.02 8.19 -2.57
N LEU A 93 -0.64 7.59 -3.57
CA LEU A 93 -0.31 7.82 -4.98
C LEU A 93 -0.26 9.32 -5.32
N GLY A 94 -1.19 10.10 -4.77
CA GLY A 94 -1.22 11.56 -4.93
C GLY A 94 0.00 12.29 -4.37
N GLU A 95 0.50 11.87 -3.20
CA GLU A 95 1.71 12.44 -2.61
C GLU A 95 2.95 12.15 -3.45
N ILE A 96 3.01 10.95 -4.03
CA ILE A 96 4.08 10.56 -4.93
C ILE A 96 4.04 11.41 -6.19
N LEU A 97 2.88 11.52 -6.86
CA LEU A 97 2.69 12.35 -8.05
C LEU A 97 3.14 13.81 -7.81
N VAL A 98 2.84 14.39 -6.65
CA VAL A 98 3.29 15.74 -6.28
C VAL A 98 4.79 15.79 -6.04
N SER A 99 5.33 14.86 -5.24
CA SER A 99 6.76 14.84 -4.90
C SER A 99 7.68 14.61 -6.09
N GLN A 100 7.19 13.91 -7.13
CA GLN A 100 7.92 13.65 -8.36
C GLN A 100 7.73 14.77 -9.41
N GLY A 101 6.98 15.83 -9.07
CA GLY A 101 6.71 16.95 -9.98
C GLY A 101 5.77 16.60 -11.15
N MET A 102 5.07 15.47 -11.08
CA MET A 102 4.16 15.01 -12.13
C MET A 102 2.84 15.78 -12.13
N VAL A 103 2.43 16.30 -10.97
CA VAL A 103 1.25 17.16 -10.83
C VAL A 103 1.50 18.21 -9.74
N PRO A 104 1.15 19.48 -9.97
CA PRO A 104 1.18 20.49 -8.92
C PRO A 104 0.21 20.13 -7.78
N GLN A 105 0.63 20.35 -6.53
CA GLN A 105 -0.21 20.06 -5.35
C GLN A 105 -1.59 20.74 -5.43
N MET A 106 -1.63 22.00 -5.85
CA MET A 106 -2.88 22.74 -6.02
C MET A 106 -3.81 22.10 -7.05
N GLU A 107 -3.26 21.57 -8.14
CA GLU A 107 -4.03 20.95 -9.21
C GLU A 107 -4.60 19.61 -8.74
N LEU A 108 -3.80 18.80 -8.04
CA LEU A 108 -4.25 17.56 -7.43
C LEU A 108 -5.39 17.79 -6.42
N ILE A 109 -5.28 18.82 -5.55
CA ILE A 109 -6.33 19.17 -4.58
C ILE A 109 -7.62 19.60 -5.29
N LYS A 110 -7.52 20.41 -6.35
CA LYS A 110 -8.69 20.80 -7.15
C LYS A 110 -9.35 19.57 -7.77
N ALA A 111 -8.57 18.70 -8.41
CA ALA A 111 -9.05 17.47 -9.01
C ALA A 111 -9.75 16.57 -8.00
N LEU A 112 -9.19 16.43 -6.79
CA LEU A 112 -9.77 15.63 -5.71
C LEU A 112 -11.12 16.19 -5.24
N LYS A 113 -11.23 17.52 -5.10
CA LYS A 113 -12.51 18.17 -4.76
C LYS A 113 -13.58 17.88 -5.81
N HIS A 114 -13.23 18.03 -7.09
CA HIS A 114 -14.14 17.72 -8.19
C HIS A 114 -14.56 16.24 -8.20
N PHE A 115 -13.60 15.32 -8.11
CA PHE A 115 -13.85 13.88 -8.07
C PHE A 115 -14.79 13.49 -6.91
N ARG A 116 -14.59 14.03 -5.70
CA ARG A 116 -15.46 13.76 -4.54
C ARG A 116 -16.86 14.36 -4.70
N SER A 117 -16.99 15.51 -5.36
CA SER A 117 -18.29 16.14 -5.62
C SER A 117 -19.14 15.36 -6.65
N GLN A 118 -18.49 14.67 -7.58
CA GLN A 118 -19.15 13.84 -8.59
C GLN A 118 -19.59 12.49 -8.01
N ASN A 119 -18.77 11.86 -7.18
CA ASN A 119 -19.10 10.58 -6.54
C ASN A 119 -20.06 10.69 -5.33
N LYS A 120 -20.46 11.90 -4.92
CA LYS A 120 -21.45 12.13 -3.84
C LYS A 120 -22.88 12.30 -4.37
N LYS A 121 -23.07 12.29 -5.69
CA LYS A 121 -24.38 12.50 -6.34
C LYS A 121 -25.10 11.21 -6.73
N ASP A 122 -24.54 10.07 -6.35
CA ASP A 122 -25.14 8.73 -6.41
C ASP A 122 -25.33 8.20 -4.98
#